data_AF-A0A1E2WDY5-F1
#
_entry.id   AF-A0A1E2WDY5-F1
#
_cell.length_a   1.000
_cell.length_b   1.000
_cell.length_c   1.000
_cell.angle_alpha   90.00
_cell.angle_beta   90.00
_cell.angle_gamma   90.00
#
_symmetry.space_group_name_H-M   'P 1'
#
loop_
_entity.id
_entity.type
_entity.pdbx_description
1 polymer ?
#
loop_
_entity_poly.entity_id
_entity_poly.type
_entity_poly.pdbx_seq_one_letter_code
_entity_poly.pdbx_strand_id
1 'polypeptide(L)'
;MFTRTELEVKSLRALRDLCLIQYGIQAIGNPADKASYINALLTFPVVACKQVSENRGLKSPIFSQVESLEAALEAMGTPTPEQSALLKVTMEGRKLEYPARYSQEKLFGLYRVKWHLDTALEILGML
;
A
#
# COMPACT_ATOMS: atom_id res chain seq x y z
N MET A 1 -1.63 -7.82 -18.49
CA MET A 1 -3.08 -8.12 -18.29
C MET A 1 -3.47 -9.24 -19.23
N PHE A 2 -4.52 -10.00 -18.89
CA PHE A 2 -4.98 -11.12 -19.73
C PHE A 2 -5.42 -10.65 -21.12
N THR A 3 -5.17 -11.47 -22.13
CA THR A 3 -5.78 -11.31 -23.45
C THR A 3 -7.11 -12.06 -23.51
N ARG A 4 -8.01 -11.64 -24.42
CA ARG A 4 -9.28 -12.36 -24.59
C ARG A 4 -9.05 -13.82 -25.00
N THR A 5 -8.10 -14.07 -25.91
CA THR A 5 -7.75 -15.43 -26.38
C THR A 5 -7.25 -16.33 -25.24
N GLU A 6 -6.43 -15.82 -24.32
CA GLU A 6 -5.99 -16.56 -23.13
C GLU A 6 -7.13 -16.99 -22.20
N LEU A 7 -8.18 -16.17 -22.11
CA LEU A 7 -9.33 -16.44 -21.24
C LEU A 7 -10.34 -17.37 -21.93
N GLU A 8 -10.49 -17.27 -23.25
CA GLU A 8 -11.39 -18.11 -24.04
C GLU A 8 -10.98 -19.59 -24.05
N VAL A 9 -9.72 -19.92 -23.85
CA VAL A 9 -9.28 -21.32 -23.73
C VAL A 9 -9.52 -21.93 -22.34
N LYS A 10 -9.80 -21.12 -21.31
CA LYS A 10 -10.04 -21.60 -19.94
C LYS A 10 -11.43 -22.21 -19.78
N SER A 11 -11.61 -23.15 -18.86
CA SER A 11 -12.94 -23.66 -18.52
C SER A 11 -13.75 -22.64 -17.71
N LEU A 12 -15.08 -22.78 -17.68
CA LEU A 12 -15.95 -21.92 -16.86
C LEU A 12 -15.55 -21.96 -15.38
N ARG A 13 -15.24 -23.14 -14.84
CA ARG A 13 -14.77 -23.31 -13.47
C ARG A 13 -13.46 -22.56 -13.23
N ALA A 14 -12.49 -22.68 -14.13
CA ALA A 14 -11.21 -21.98 -14.01
C ALA A 14 -11.39 -20.45 -14.07
N LEU A 15 -12.28 -19.95 -14.92
CA LEU A 15 -12.59 -18.52 -15.00
C LEU A 15 -13.29 -18.01 -13.74
N ARG A 16 -14.23 -18.80 -13.20
CA ARG A 16 -14.90 -18.48 -11.94
C ARG A 16 -13.92 -18.41 -10.77
N ASP A 17 -13.06 -19.41 -10.64
CA ASP A 17 -12.07 -19.48 -9.55
C ASP A 17 -11.05 -18.33 -9.67
N LEU A 18 -10.63 -18.01 -10.91
CA LEU A 18 -9.78 -16.85 -11.19
C LEU A 18 -10.45 -15.53 -10.78
N CYS A 19 -11.71 -15.30 -11.16
CA CYS A 19 -12.47 -14.12 -10.77
C CYS A 19 -12.66 -14.01 -9.25
N LEU A 20 -13.28 -15.03 -8.64
CA LEU A 20 -13.80 -14.94 -7.28
C LEU A 20 -12.75 -15.23 -6.21
N ILE A 21 -11.92 -16.25 -6.41
CA ILE A 21 -10.98 -16.72 -5.39
C ILE A 21 -9.68 -15.93 -5.49
N GLN A 22 -9.15 -15.79 -6.71
CA GLN A 22 -7.83 -15.17 -6.89
C GLN A 22 -7.89 -13.64 -6.92
N TYR A 23 -8.85 -13.05 -7.63
CA TYR A 23 -8.93 -11.60 -7.79
C TYR A 23 -10.05 -10.91 -7.00
N GLY A 24 -10.97 -11.67 -6.38
CA GLY A 24 -12.05 -11.12 -5.58
C GLY A 24 -13.07 -10.27 -6.37
N ILE A 25 -13.19 -10.47 -7.68
CA ILE A 25 -14.10 -9.72 -8.56
C ILE A 25 -15.29 -10.57 -9.00
N GLN A 26 -16.47 -9.95 -9.13
CA GLN A 26 -17.70 -10.61 -9.56
C GLN A 26 -17.80 -10.69 -11.09
N ALA A 27 -18.58 -11.66 -11.58
CA ALA A 27 -18.92 -11.74 -12.99
C ALA A 27 -19.78 -10.53 -13.43
N ILE A 28 -19.63 -10.09 -14.67
CA ILE A 28 -20.46 -9.03 -15.24
C ILE A 28 -21.57 -9.67 -16.08
N GLY A 29 -22.79 -9.68 -15.57
CA GLY A 29 -23.96 -10.33 -16.19
C GLY A 29 -24.29 -11.67 -15.55
N ASN A 30 -24.62 -12.67 -16.36
CA ASN A 30 -25.05 -13.98 -15.89
C ASN A 30 -23.86 -14.87 -15.45
N PRO A 31 -23.76 -15.27 -14.17
CA PRO A 31 -22.67 -16.12 -13.68
C PRO A 31 -22.65 -17.55 -14.23
N ALA A 32 -23.71 -17.99 -14.93
CA ALA A 32 -23.66 -19.27 -15.66
C ALA A 32 -22.83 -19.16 -16.96
N ASP A 33 -22.62 -17.94 -17.47
CA ASP A 33 -22.01 -17.71 -18.76
C ASP A 33 -20.51 -17.44 -18.66
N LYS A 34 -19.76 -18.14 -19.48
CA LYS A 34 -18.31 -17.96 -19.61
C LYS A 34 -17.94 -16.52 -19.93
N ALA A 35 -18.70 -15.89 -20.82
CA ALA A 35 -18.48 -14.52 -21.27
C ALA A 35 -18.53 -13.50 -20.11
N SER A 36 -19.38 -13.73 -19.10
CA SER A 36 -19.53 -12.81 -17.97
C SER A 36 -18.28 -12.74 -17.08
N TYR A 37 -17.58 -13.86 -16.90
CA TYR A 37 -16.29 -13.89 -16.21
C TYR A 37 -15.15 -13.31 -17.07
N ILE A 38 -15.12 -13.64 -18.36
CA ILE A 38 -14.12 -13.08 -19.30
C ILE A 38 -14.24 -11.55 -19.33
N ASN A 39 -15.45 -11.02 -19.47
CA ASN A 39 -15.69 -9.58 -19.48
C ASN A 39 -15.26 -8.94 -18.16
N ALA A 40 -15.57 -9.54 -17.01
CA ALA A 40 -15.08 -9.05 -15.72
C ALA A 40 -13.55 -8.94 -15.67
N LEU A 41 -12.84 -10.01 -16.08
CA LEU A 41 -11.37 -10.09 -16.06
C LEU A 41 -10.70 -9.10 -17.03
N LEU A 42 -11.34 -8.79 -18.16
CA LEU A 42 -10.82 -7.81 -19.12
C LEU A 42 -11.13 -6.37 -18.69
N THR A 43 -12.26 -6.14 -18.02
CA THR A 43 -12.75 -4.79 -17.72
C THR A 43 -12.26 -4.25 -16.38
N PHE A 44 -12.07 -5.08 -15.35
CA PHE A 44 -11.69 -4.59 -14.01
C PHE A 44 -10.43 -3.72 -14.00
N PRO A 45 -9.35 -3.99 -14.79
CA PRO A 45 -8.15 -3.17 -14.74
C PRO A 45 -8.42 -1.75 -15.26
N VAL A 46 -9.17 -1.66 -16.37
CA VAL A 46 -9.53 -0.38 -17.00
C VAL A 46 -10.43 0.43 -16.06
N VAL A 47 -11.40 -0.23 -15.42
CA VAL A 47 -12.28 0.42 -14.44
C VAL A 47 -11.48 0.90 -13.22
N ALA A 48 -10.57 0.09 -12.69
CA ALA A 48 -9.72 0.48 -11.55
C ALA A 48 -8.88 1.73 -11.88
N CYS A 49 -8.23 1.77 -13.05
CA CYS A 49 -7.48 2.94 -13.49
C CYS A 49 -8.38 4.18 -13.66
N LYS A 50 -9.58 4.01 -14.23
CA LYS A 50 -10.55 5.10 -14.36
C LYS A 50 -10.97 5.64 -13.00
N GLN A 51 -11.19 4.77 -12.02
CA GLN A 51 -11.60 5.17 -10.67
C GLN A 51 -10.57 6.07 -9.97
N VAL A 52 -9.28 5.92 -10.27
CA VAL A 52 -8.23 6.85 -9.79
C VAL A 52 -8.49 8.27 -10.29
N SER A 53 -8.77 8.42 -11.60
CA SER A 53 -9.09 9.72 -12.19
C SER A 53 -10.42 10.31 -11.73
N GLU A 54 -11.39 9.45 -11.37
CA GLU A 54 -12.69 9.84 -10.82
C GLU A 54 -12.63 10.10 -9.30
N ASN A 55 -11.45 10.01 -8.69
CA ASN A 55 -11.24 10.17 -7.26
C ASN A 55 -12.15 9.24 -6.41
N ARG A 56 -12.25 7.97 -6.82
CA ARG A 56 -13.02 6.91 -6.16
C ARG A 56 -12.10 5.81 -5.63
N GLY A 57 -12.44 5.25 -4.46
CA GLY A 57 -11.64 4.19 -3.84
C GLY A 57 -10.40 4.75 -3.16
N LEU A 58 -9.21 4.26 -3.55
CA LEU A 58 -7.93 4.83 -3.11
C LEU A 58 -7.73 6.19 -3.78
N LYS A 59 -7.53 7.22 -2.97
CA LYS A 59 -7.43 8.61 -3.42
C LYS A 59 -6.06 9.17 -3.06
N SER A 60 -5.52 10.03 -3.91
CA SER A 60 -4.40 10.88 -3.52
C SER A 60 -4.85 11.83 -2.41
N PRO A 61 -4.02 12.06 -1.38
CA PRO A 61 -4.31 13.06 -0.38
C PRO A 61 -4.41 14.44 -1.04
N ILE A 62 -5.29 15.29 -0.50
CA ILE A 62 -5.36 16.69 -0.94
C ILE A 62 -4.22 17.49 -0.32
N PHE A 63 -3.91 18.65 -0.92
CA PHE A 63 -2.80 19.50 -0.51
C PHE A 63 -2.74 19.77 1.01
N SER A 64 -3.85 20.16 1.65
CA SER A 64 -3.86 20.44 3.08
C SER A 64 -3.57 19.22 3.98
N GLN A 65 -3.87 18.01 3.49
CA GLN A 65 -3.52 16.78 4.21
C GLN A 65 -2.02 16.49 4.07
N VAL A 66 -1.43 16.78 2.91
CA VAL A 66 0.01 16.68 2.68
C VAL A 66 0.77 17.69 3.55
N GLU A 67 0.35 18.96 3.55
CA GLU A 67 0.95 20.00 4.41
C GLU A 67 0.94 19.58 5.89
N SER A 68 -0.13 18.90 6.33
CA SER A 68 -0.22 18.37 7.69
C SER A 68 0.79 17.25 7.95
N LEU A 69 1.11 16.42 6.96
CA LEU A 69 2.13 15.37 7.07
C LEU A 69 3.54 15.95 7.05
N GLU A 70 3.80 16.96 6.22
CA GLU A 70 5.06 17.69 6.18
C GLU A 70 5.33 18.40 7.51
N ALA A 71 4.35 19.16 8.01
CA ALA A 71 4.45 19.83 9.31
C ALA A 71 4.69 18.83 10.46
N ALA A 72 4.05 17.65 10.41
CA ALA A 72 4.31 16.59 11.36
C ALA A 72 5.76 16.06 11.25
N LEU A 73 6.24 15.80 10.03
CA LEU A 73 7.60 15.33 9.77
C LEU A 73 8.66 16.33 10.25
N GLU A 74 8.45 17.62 10.02
CA GLU A 74 9.30 18.71 10.49
C GLU A 74 9.30 18.80 12.02
N ALA A 75 8.13 18.75 12.65
CA ALA A 75 7.98 18.81 14.10
C ALA A 75 8.68 17.65 14.82
N MET A 76 8.86 16.50 14.15
CA MET A 76 9.61 15.36 14.69
C MET A 76 11.13 15.61 14.77
N GLY A 77 11.66 16.65 14.11
CA GLY A 77 13.08 17.02 14.16
C GLY A 77 14.03 15.95 13.61
N THR A 78 15.30 16.04 13.97
CA THR A 78 16.34 15.06 13.60
C THR A 78 16.89 14.37 14.85
N PRO A 79 17.22 13.07 14.80
CA PRO A 79 17.83 12.39 15.93
C PRO A 79 19.17 13.04 16.30
N THR A 80 19.43 13.20 17.60
CA THR A 80 20.77 13.61 18.07
C THR A 80 21.83 12.57 17.70
N PRO A 81 23.14 12.88 17.80
CA PRO A 81 24.19 11.90 17.57
C PRO A 81 24.04 10.62 18.42
N GLU A 82 23.67 10.76 19.70
CA GLU A 82 23.46 9.65 20.63
C GLU A 82 22.23 8.83 20.24
N GLN A 83 21.13 9.49 19.89
CA GLN A 83 19.93 8.81 19.41
C GLN A 83 20.23 8.05 18.10
N SER A 84 20.99 8.65 17.19
CA SER A 84 21.43 8.02 15.94
C SER A 84 22.29 6.78 16.19
N ALA A 85 23.23 6.85 17.13
CA ALA A 85 24.05 5.70 17.53
C ALA A 85 23.18 4.59 18.13
N LEU A 86 22.25 4.94 19.03
CA LEU A 86 21.33 3.97 19.64
C LEU A 86 20.41 3.33 18.59
N LEU A 87 19.92 4.09 17.62
CA LEU A 87 19.11 3.58 16.51
C LEU A 87 19.88 2.56 15.66
N LYS A 88 21.14 2.85 15.30
CA LYS A 88 22.00 1.90 14.56
C LYS A 88 22.19 0.58 15.33
N VAL A 89 22.55 0.68 16.61
CA VAL A 89 22.66 -0.48 17.52
C VAL A 89 21.35 -1.27 17.59
N THR A 90 20.21 -0.57 17.61
CA THR A 90 18.88 -1.21 17.63
C THR A 90 18.59 -1.95 16.31
N MET A 91 18.98 -1.38 15.17
CA MET A 91 18.82 -2.01 13.85
C MET A 91 19.70 -3.25 13.68
N GLU A 92 20.82 -3.33 14.38
CA GLU A 92 21.65 -4.55 14.50
C GLU A 92 21.01 -5.64 15.39
N GLY A 93 19.82 -5.38 15.96
CA GLY A 93 19.12 -6.31 16.84
C GLY A 93 19.56 -6.27 18.31
N ARG A 94 20.45 -5.35 18.69
CA ARG A 94 20.92 -5.22 20.07
C ARG A 94 19.91 -4.44 20.90
N LYS A 95 19.55 -4.98 22.07
CA LYS A 95 18.61 -4.35 23.01
C LYS A 95 19.31 -4.02 24.32
N LEU A 96 18.98 -2.86 24.89
CA LEU A 96 19.32 -2.52 26.25
C LEU A 96 18.59 -3.45 27.23
N GLU A 97 19.07 -3.52 28.46
CA GLU A 97 18.33 -4.18 29.55
C GLU A 97 17.19 -3.29 30.07
N TYR A 98 16.25 -3.91 30.79
CA TYR A 98 15.20 -3.16 31.46
C TYR A 98 15.77 -2.33 32.62
N PRO A 99 15.23 -1.12 32.89
CA PRO A 99 14.06 -0.52 32.26
C PRO A 99 14.34 0.26 30.96
N ALA A 100 15.61 0.50 30.63
CA ALA A 100 16.02 1.36 29.51
C ALA A 100 15.56 0.86 28.13
N ARG A 101 15.35 -0.45 27.98
CA ARG A 101 14.76 -1.06 26.77
C ARG A 101 13.46 -0.37 26.33
N TYR A 102 12.61 0.05 27.26
CA TYR A 102 11.35 0.73 26.92
C TYR A 102 11.60 2.02 26.13
N SER A 103 12.53 2.85 26.59
CA SER A 103 12.90 4.10 25.92
C SER A 103 13.58 3.85 24.57
N GLN A 104 14.41 2.81 24.47
CA GLN A 104 15.03 2.40 23.20
C GLN A 104 13.97 2.02 22.16
N GLU A 105 13.02 1.15 22.53
CA GLU A 105 11.96 0.70 21.63
C GLU A 105 11.02 1.85 21.24
N LYS A 106 10.74 2.78 22.17
CA LYS A 106 10.00 4.01 21.89
C LYS A 106 10.73 4.91 20.90
N LEU A 107 12.03 5.14 21.09
CA LEU A 107 12.86 5.93 20.16
C LEU A 107 12.86 5.30 18.76
N PHE A 108 13.05 3.98 18.70
CA PHE A 108 13.04 3.24 17.43
C PHE A 108 11.67 3.31 16.74
N GLY A 109 10.57 3.17 17.48
CA GLY A 109 9.22 3.36 16.96
C GLY A 109 9.01 4.76 16.37
N LEU A 110 9.46 5.81 17.07
CA LEU A 110 9.35 7.19 16.60
C LEU A 110 10.17 7.42 15.32
N TYR A 111 11.40 6.91 15.28
CA TYR A 111 12.24 6.99 14.09
C TYR A 111 11.61 6.28 12.89
N ARG A 112 10.99 5.11 13.09
CA ARG A 112 10.27 4.40 12.02
C ARG A 112 9.07 5.19 11.50
N VAL A 113 8.30 5.83 12.38
CA VAL A 113 7.21 6.72 11.95
C VAL A 113 7.76 7.86 11.10
N LYS A 114 8.84 8.51 11.54
CA LYS A 114 9.49 9.59 10.78
C LYS A 114 9.89 9.10 9.39
N TRP A 115 10.58 7.96 9.31
CA TRP A 115 11.01 7.37 8.04
C TRP A 115 9.83 7.03 7.12
N HIS A 116 8.75 6.44 7.66
CA HIS A 116 7.57 6.13 6.85
C HIS A 116 6.84 7.37 6.34
N LEU A 117 6.83 8.47 7.10
CA LEU A 117 6.27 9.75 6.64
C LEU A 117 7.11 10.35 5.51
N ASP A 118 8.43 10.39 5.70
CA ASP A 118 9.40 10.86 4.70
C ASP A 118 9.27 10.06 3.38
N THR A 119 9.28 8.73 3.47
CA THR A 119 9.08 7.84 2.31
C THR A 119 7.70 8.04 1.65
N ALA A 120 6.65 8.29 2.43
CA ALA A 120 5.32 8.54 1.87
C ALA A 120 5.28 9.83 1.05
N LEU A 121 5.90 10.91 1.55
CA LEU A 121 5.99 12.20 0.84
C LEU A 121 6.85 12.09 -0.44
N GLU A 122 7.97 11.37 -0.37
CA GLU A 122 8.81 11.07 -1.55
C GLU A 122 8.01 10.31 -2.63
N ILE A 123 7.28 9.25 -2.25
CA ILE A 123 6.46 8.46 -3.19
C ILE A 123 5.33 9.30 -3.81
N LEU A 124 4.79 10.26 -3.07
CA LEU A 124 3.79 11.20 -3.58
C LEU A 124 4.38 12.24 -4.56
N GLY A 125 5.72 12.29 -4.71
CA GLY A 125 6.41 13.23 -5.58
C GLY A 125 6.48 14.64 -4.99
N MET A 126 6.51 14.74 -3.67
CA MET A 126 6.43 16.00 -2.92
C MET A 126 7.74 16.35 -2.17
N LEU A 127 8.75 15.48 -2.27
CA LEU A 127 10.15 15.71 -1.90
C LEU A 127 11.04 15.48 -3.13
#